data_AF-A0A7S0B2M5-F1
#
_entry.id   AF-A0A7S0B2M5-F1
#
_cell.length_a   1.000
_cell.length_b   1.000
_cell.length_c   1.000
_cell.angle_alpha   90.00
_cell.angle_beta   90.00
_cell.angle_gamma   90.00
#
_symmetry.space_group_name_H-M   'P 1'
#
loop_
_entity.id
_entity.type
_entity.pdbx_description
1 polymer ?
#
loop_
_entity_poly.entity_id
_entity_poly.type
_entity_poly.pdbx_seq_one_letter_code
_entity_poly.pdbx_strand_id
1 'polypeptide(L)'
;VLLSFGSIFVYFYYTARETEHATLMGIPAKVTERTMVGVDGTVAVLFLLEWLVRFVHEGPSYTFTALGVIDLLAWLPGAVHAGVVLCGAGLGEWWCAACVLRVLKSERYLHSFRDIKSIIVESRAVLVA
;
A
#
# COMPACT_ATOMS: atom_id res chain seq x y z
N VAL A 1 -7.53 0.93 -7.69
CA VAL A 1 -6.64 2.05 -8.06
C VAL A 1 -6.51 3.09 -6.95
N LEU A 2 -7.60 3.70 -6.46
CA LEU A 2 -7.59 4.70 -5.36
C LEU A 2 -6.80 4.27 -4.11
N LEU A 3 -7.00 3.04 -3.64
CA LEU A 3 -6.30 2.52 -2.46
C LEU A 3 -4.80 2.27 -2.67
N SER A 4 -4.39 2.01 -3.92
CA SER A 4 -2.97 1.90 -4.28
C SER A 4 -2.34 3.28 -4.38
N PHE A 5 -3.07 4.25 -4.94
CA PHE A 5 -2.64 5.64 -5.00
C PHE A 5 -2.43 6.23 -3.60
N GLY A 6 -3.36 5.96 -2.67
CA GLY A 6 -3.21 6.36 -1.26
C GLY A 6 -1.98 5.74 -0.59
N SER A 7 -1.71 4.45 -0.82
CA SER A 7 -0.52 3.79 -0.25
C SER A 7 0.79 4.32 -0.82
N ILE A 8 0.85 4.56 -2.13
CA ILE A 8 2.02 5.13 -2.81
C ILE A 8 2.25 6.57 -2.33
N PHE A 9 1.18 7.36 -2.18
CA PHE A 9 1.26 8.73 -1.67
C PHE A 9 1.83 8.78 -0.25
N VAL A 10 1.35 7.90 0.63
CA VAL A 10 1.88 7.80 2.00
C VAL A 10 3.34 7.39 2.01
N TYR A 11 3.74 6.42 1.17
CA TYR A 11 5.14 6.02 1.05
C TYR A 11 6.05 7.18 0.61
N PHE A 12 5.68 7.90 -0.45
CA PHE A 12 6.48 9.03 -0.93
C PHE A 12 6.60 10.14 0.13
N TYR A 13 5.53 10.39 0.89
CA TYR A 13 5.56 11.37 1.97
C TYR A 13 6.52 10.98 3.11
N TYR A 14 6.48 9.72 3.57
CA TYR A 14 7.40 9.25 4.61
C TYR A 14 8.86 9.20 4.14
N THR A 15 9.09 8.98 2.85
CA THR A 15 10.44 8.90 2.27
C THR A 15 11.01 10.28 1.93
N ALA A 16 10.17 11.25 1.58
CA ALA A 16 10.57 12.63 1.22
C ALA A 16 10.69 13.59 2.43
N ARG A 17 11.08 13.05 3.59
CA ARG A 17 11.02 13.64 4.95
C ARG A 17 11.67 15.02 5.16
N GLU A 18 12.19 15.68 4.13
CA GLU A 18 12.85 17.00 4.19
C GLU A 18 11.95 18.19 3.79
N THR A 19 10.69 17.99 3.39
CA THR A 19 9.84 19.13 3.00
C THR A 19 8.62 19.29 3.90
N GLU A 20 8.72 20.19 4.88
CA GLU A 20 7.56 20.74 5.62
C GLU A 20 6.52 21.42 4.68
N HIS A 21 6.86 21.55 3.39
CA HIS A 21 6.02 22.10 2.33
C HIS A 21 5.93 21.14 1.13
N ALA A 22 5.14 20.08 1.26
CA ALA A 22 4.78 19.27 0.11
C ALA A 22 3.83 20.07 -0.81
N THR A 23 4.33 20.55 -1.95
CA THR A 23 3.51 21.15 -3.01
C THR A 23 2.88 20.06 -3.86
N LEU A 24 1.58 19.80 -3.68
CA LEU A 24 0.81 18.95 -4.57
C LEU A 24 0.23 19.83 -5.69
N MET A 25 0.68 19.65 -6.93
CA MET A 25 0.21 20.43 -8.10
C MET A 25 0.31 21.97 -7.91
N GLY A 26 1.35 22.45 -7.24
CA GLY A 26 1.56 23.89 -7.02
C GLY A 26 0.71 24.50 -5.89
N ILE A 27 -0.10 23.70 -5.19
CA ILE A 27 -0.83 24.13 -4.00
C ILE A 27 -0.03 23.68 -2.76
N PRO A 28 0.33 24.60 -1.83
CA PRO A 28 0.99 24.22 -0.59
C PRO A 28 -0.02 23.45 0.28
N ALA A 29 0.08 22.13 0.30
CA ALA A 29 -0.74 21.27 1.14
C ALA A 29 0.04 21.02 2.44
N LYS A 30 -0.46 21.57 3.56
CA LYS A 30 0.06 21.23 4.88
C LYS A 30 -0.45 19.84 5.28
N VAL A 31 0.24 18.81 4.78
CA VAL A 31 -0.02 17.44 5.20
C VAL A 31 0.48 17.31 6.64
N THR A 32 -0.46 17.14 7.57
CA THR A 32 -0.12 16.95 8.98
C THR A 32 0.06 15.46 9.22
N GLU A 33 0.97 15.07 10.12
CA GLU A 33 1.22 13.67 10.50
C GLU A 33 -0.08 12.92 10.84
N ARG A 34 -1.00 13.58 11.55
CA ARG A 34 -2.34 13.05 11.87
C ARG A 34 -3.18 12.70 10.64
N THR A 35 -3.05 13.47 9.56
CA THR A 35 -3.76 13.21 8.31
C THR A 35 -3.24 11.94 7.65
N MET A 36 -1.92 11.72 7.68
CA MET A 36 -1.31 10.52 7.10
C MET A 36 -1.63 9.27 7.90
N VAL A 37 -1.63 9.37 9.22
CA VAL A 37 -2.08 8.31 10.12
C VAL A 37 -3.55 7.95 9.86
N GLY A 38 -4.40 8.94 9.64
CA GLY A 38 -5.80 8.72 9.28
C GLY A 38 -5.96 8.00 7.93
N VAL A 39 -5.17 8.39 6.92
CA VAL A 39 -5.16 7.71 5.62
C VAL A 39 -4.65 6.27 5.77
N ASP A 40 -3.57 6.06 6.51
CA ASP A 40 -2.98 4.75 6.75
C ASP A 40 -3.92 3.79 7.48
N GLY A 41 -4.57 4.28 8.52
CA GLY A 41 -5.58 3.52 9.27
C GLY A 41 -6.77 3.17 8.39
N THR A 42 -7.28 4.13 7.60
CA THR A 42 -8.40 3.90 6.67
C THR A 42 -8.05 2.83 5.63
N VAL A 43 -6.87 2.92 5.02
CA VAL A 43 -6.40 1.94 4.04
C VAL A 43 -6.20 0.57 4.68
N ALA A 44 -5.65 0.51 5.90
CA ALA A 44 -5.48 -0.73 6.64
C ALA A 44 -6.83 -1.41 6.94
N VAL A 45 -7.84 -0.66 7.37
CA VAL A 45 -9.20 -1.19 7.61
C VAL A 45 -9.79 -1.79 6.34
N LEU A 46 -9.65 -1.10 5.20
CA LEU A 46 -10.16 -1.62 3.92
C LEU A 46 -9.44 -2.90 3.50
N PHE A 47 -8.13 -3.01 3.71
CA PHE A 47 -7.39 -4.25 3.43
C PHE A 47 -7.77 -5.38 4.39
N LEU A 48 -8.02 -5.07 5.67
CA LEU A 48 -8.51 -6.04 6.64
C LEU A 48 -9.89 -6.59 6.23
N LEU A 49 -10.81 -5.71 5.81
CA LEU A 49 -12.13 -6.11 5.33
C LEU A 49 -12.02 -7.00 4.09
N GLU A 50 -11.15 -6.65 3.14
CA GLU A 50 -10.90 -7.47 1.95
C GLU A 50 -10.37 -8.86 2.33
N TRP A 51 -9.41 -8.94 3.25
CA TRP A 51 -8.87 -10.20 3.75
C TRP A 51 -9.94 -11.03 4.47
N LEU A 52 -10.79 -10.42 5.30
CA LEU A 52 -11.89 -11.10 5.99
C LEU A 52 -12.91 -11.67 5.00
N VAL A 53 -13.29 -10.91 3.98
CA VAL A 53 -14.22 -11.40 2.93
C VAL A 53 -13.64 -12.64 2.24
N ARG A 54 -12.36 -12.62 1.87
CA ARG A 54 -11.68 -13.77 1.26
C ARG A 54 -11.53 -14.94 2.21
N PHE A 55 -11.18 -14.69 3.47
CA PHE A 55 -11.09 -15.73 4.49
C PHE A 55 -12.43 -16.45 4.71
N VAL A 56 -13.55 -15.71 4.71
CA VAL A 56 -14.89 -16.31 4.83
C VAL A 56 -15.26 -17.14 3.60
N HIS A 57 -14.87 -16.69 2.40
CA HIS A 57 -15.18 -17.40 1.15
C HIS A 57 -14.30 -18.63 0.90
N GLU A 58 -13.00 -18.54 1.16
CA GLU A 58 -11.99 -19.58 0.85
C GLU A 58 -11.65 -20.46 2.06
N GLY A 59 -12.09 -20.06 3.26
CA GLY A 59 -11.86 -20.79 4.50
C GLY A 59 -10.45 -20.59 5.09
N PRO A 60 -10.15 -21.27 6.20
CA PRO A 60 -8.91 -21.07 6.96
C PRO A 60 -7.64 -21.50 6.22
N SER A 61 -7.76 -22.34 5.19
CA SER A 61 -6.65 -22.69 4.31
C SER A 61 -6.09 -21.50 3.53
N TYR A 62 -6.90 -20.46 3.30
CA TYR A 62 -6.48 -19.24 2.61
C TYR A 62 -5.28 -18.56 3.28
N THR A 63 -5.26 -18.53 4.61
CA THR A 63 -4.21 -17.86 5.40
C THR A 63 -2.81 -18.43 5.14
N PHE A 64 -2.72 -19.71 4.74
CA PHE A 64 -1.46 -20.38 4.43
C PHE A 64 -1.06 -20.28 2.96
N THR A 65 -1.88 -19.66 2.12
CA THR A 65 -1.53 -19.36 0.74
C THR A 65 -0.62 -18.14 0.68
N ALA A 66 0.21 -18.03 -0.36
CA ALA A 66 1.05 -16.85 -0.58
C ALA A 66 0.23 -15.55 -0.64
N LEU A 67 -0.98 -15.62 -1.23
CA LEU A 67 -1.89 -14.47 -1.32
C LEU A 67 -2.46 -14.07 0.05
N GLY A 68 -2.87 -15.06 0.85
CA GLY A 68 -3.35 -14.82 2.20
C GLY A 68 -2.29 -14.19 3.11
N VAL A 69 -1.02 -14.62 2.99
CA VAL A 69 0.11 -14.02 3.71
C VAL A 69 0.37 -12.58 3.24
N ILE A 70 0.37 -12.33 1.93
CA ILE A 70 0.55 -10.97 1.39
C ILE A 70 -0.56 -10.04 1.87
N ASP A 71 -1.82 -10.49 1.84
CA ASP A 71 -2.95 -9.69 2.29
C ASP A 71 -2.88 -9.42 3.79
N LEU A 72 -2.48 -10.41 4.59
CA LEU A 72 -2.23 -10.23 6.02
C LEU A 72 -1.14 -9.19 6.29
N LEU A 73 -0.02 -9.25 5.56
CA LEU A 73 1.09 -8.30 5.68
C LEU A 73 0.74 -6.89 5.15
N ALA A 74 -0.25 -6.75 4.27
CA ALA A 74 -0.60 -5.45 3.69
C ALA A 74 -1.38 -4.55 4.67
N TRP A 75 -2.23 -5.11 5.52
CA TRP A 75 -3.02 -4.32 6.48
C TRP A 75 -2.29 -4.11 7.81
N LEU A 76 -1.49 -5.08 8.25
CA LEU A 76 -0.86 -5.10 9.59
C LEU A 76 -0.04 -3.85 9.91
N PRO A 77 0.91 -3.40 9.07
CA PRO A 77 1.78 -2.27 9.40
C PRO A 77 1.00 -0.97 9.60
N GLY A 78 -0.02 -0.72 8.77
CA GLY A 78 -0.85 0.48 8.90
C GLY A 78 -1.80 0.45 10.09
N ALA A 79 -2.31 -0.73 10.45
CA ALA A 79 -3.13 -0.89 11.64
C ALA A 79 -2.30 -0.69 12.92
N VAL A 80 -1.08 -1.24 12.97
CA VAL A 80 -0.13 -1.02 14.07
C VAL A 80 0.27 0.44 14.14
N HIS A 81 0.61 1.07 13.01
CA HIS A 81 0.96 2.48 12.93
C HIS A 81 -0.17 3.38 13.45
N ALA A 82 -1.40 3.18 12.96
CA ALA A 82 -2.55 3.94 13.43
C ALA A 82 -2.85 3.69 14.91
N GLY A 83 -2.83 2.44 15.37
CA GLY A 83 -3.13 2.08 16.75
C GLY A 83 -2.15 2.71 17.74
N VAL A 84 -0.85 2.67 17.46
CA VAL A 84 0.16 3.21 18.38
C VAL A 84 0.11 4.74 18.44
N VAL A 85 -0.06 5.41 17.30
CA VAL A 85 -0.20 6.87 17.28
C VAL A 85 -1.47 7.31 18.00
N LEU A 86 -2.58 6.58 17.85
CA LEU A 86 -3.83 6.85 18.57
C LEU A 86 -3.70 6.63 20.08
N CYS A 87 -2.88 5.66 20.50
CA CYS A 87 -2.53 5.42 21.91
C CYS A 87 -1.51 6.42 22.48
N GLY A 88 -1.01 7.36 21.66
CA GLY A 88 -0.02 8.36 22.09
C GLY A 88 1.38 7.79 22.33
N ALA A 89 1.67 6.59 21.83
CA ALA A 89 3.00 5.99 21.91
C ALA A 89 3.78 6.24 20.61
N GLY A 90 5.11 6.32 20.72
CA GLY A 90 6.00 6.44 19.57
C GLY A 90 6.34 5.07 18.99
N LEU A 91 6.13 4.88 17.69
CA LEU A 91 6.68 3.73 16.97
C LEU A 91 8.08 4.03 16.45
N GLY A 92 8.92 3.00 16.42
CA GLY A 92 10.14 3.07 15.64
C GLY A 92 9.83 3.17 14.15
N GLU A 93 10.69 3.89 13.43
CA GLU A 93 10.53 4.24 12.00
C GLU A 93 10.39 3.02 11.07
N TRP A 94 10.82 1.84 11.54
CA TRP A 94 10.71 0.56 10.85
C TRP A 94 9.27 0.16 10.51
N TRP A 95 8.29 0.55 11.32
CA TRP A 95 6.87 0.25 11.02
C TRP A 95 6.32 1.07 9.86
N CYS A 96 6.75 2.33 9.75
CA CYS A 96 6.42 3.16 8.59
C CYS A 96 7.08 2.59 7.32
N ALA A 97 8.31 2.08 7.42
CA ALA A 97 8.98 1.39 6.31
C ALA A 97 8.26 0.08 5.93
N ALA A 98 7.70 -0.64 6.88
CA ALA A 98 6.93 -1.86 6.63
C ALA A 98 5.64 -1.60 5.82
N CYS A 99 5.13 -0.36 5.75
CA CYS A 99 4.03 0.00 4.86
C CYS A 99 4.34 -0.27 3.37
N VAL A 100 5.62 -0.39 2.98
CA VAL A 100 6.05 -0.79 1.62
C VAL A 100 5.54 -2.17 1.25
N LEU A 101 5.31 -3.07 2.21
CA LEU A 101 4.78 -4.41 1.94
C LEU A 101 3.41 -4.37 1.24
N ARG A 102 2.65 -3.27 1.36
CA ARG A 102 1.41 -3.04 0.60
C ARG A 102 1.62 -3.05 -0.92
N VAL A 103 2.81 -2.68 -1.39
CA VAL A 103 3.17 -2.73 -2.82
C VAL A 103 3.15 -4.17 -3.34
N LEU A 104 3.41 -5.16 -2.46
CA LEU A 104 3.39 -6.57 -2.82
C LEU A 104 1.99 -7.12 -3.08
N LYS A 105 0.91 -6.35 -2.84
CA LYS A 105 -0.45 -6.69 -3.30
C LYS A 105 -0.56 -6.53 -4.82
N SER A 106 0.23 -7.35 -5.50
CA SER A 106 0.49 -7.40 -6.93
C SER A 106 -0.75 -7.74 -7.74
N GLU A 107 -1.77 -8.32 -7.10
CA GLU A 107 -3.08 -8.55 -7.70
C GLU A 107 -3.68 -7.29 -8.33
N ARG A 108 -3.44 -6.11 -7.75
CA ARG A 108 -3.91 -4.84 -8.32
C ARG A 108 -3.20 -4.44 -9.60
N TYR A 109 -2.01 -4.96 -9.82
CA TYR A 109 -1.19 -4.70 -10.99
C TYR A 109 -1.19 -5.88 -11.97
N LEU A 110 -1.82 -7.02 -11.66
CA LEU A 110 -1.86 -8.19 -12.55
C LEU A 110 -2.39 -7.85 -13.94
N HIS A 111 -3.42 -7.02 -14.03
CA HIS A 111 -3.92 -6.53 -15.31
C HIS A 111 -2.87 -5.69 -16.03
N SER A 112 -2.24 -4.73 -15.35
CA SER A 112 -1.17 -3.92 -15.93
C SER A 112 0.04 -4.75 -16.35
N PHE A 113 0.42 -5.78 -15.59
CA PHE A 113 1.50 -6.71 -15.94
C PHE A 113 1.13 -7.58 -17.15
N ARG A 114 -0.14 -8.00 -17.26
CA ARG A 114 -0.64 -8.70 -18.45
C ARG A 114 -0.55 -7.82 -19.69
N ASP A 115 -0.93 -6.55 -19.55
CA ASP A 115 -0.93 -5.60 -20.66
C ASP A 115 0.52 -5.19 -21.04
N ILE A 116 1.42 -5.04 -20.07
CA ILE A 116 2.86 -4.85 -20.32
C ILE A 116 3.43 -6.07 -21.06
N LYS A 117 3.07 -7.28 -20.62
CA LYS A 117 3.50 -8.51 -21.30
C LYS A 117 3.02 -8.56 -22.75
N SER A 118 1.78 -8.16 -23.03
CA SER A 118 1.29 -8.14 -24.42
C SER A 118 2.03 -7.11 -25.27
N ILE A 119 2.30 -5.91 -24.74
CA ILE A 119 3.08 -4.88 -25.45
C ILE A 119 4.51 -5.36 -25.76
N ILE A 120 5.16 -6.04 -24.80
CA ILE A 120 6.52 -6.58 -24.99
C ILE A 120 6.52 -7.65 -26.09
N VAL A 121 5.52 -8.52 -26.12
CA VAL A 121 5.41 -9.57 -27.15
C VAL A 121 5.16 -8.95 -28.53
N GLU A 122 4.31 -7.93 -28.63
CA GLU A 122 4.01 -7.23 -29.87
C GLU A 122 5.20 -6.40 -30.39
N SER A 123 5.93 -5.74 -29.47
CA SER A 123 7.10 -4.93 -29.78
C SER A 123 8.40 -5.74 -29.91
N ARG A 124 8.34 -7.08 -29.80
CA ARG A 124 9.53 -7.95 -29.84
C ARG A 124 10.33 -7.77 -31.14
N ALA A 125 9.65 -7.49 -32.25
CA ALA A 125 10.30 -7.25 -33.54
C ALA A 125 11.18 -5.98 -33.55
N VAL A 126 10.84 -4.96 -32.75
CA VAL A 126 11.61 -3.72 -32.61
C VAL A 126 12.73 -3.87 -31.58
N LEU A 127 12.50 -4.66 -30.53
CA LEU A 127 13.49 -4.91 -29.46
C LEU A 127 14.64 -5.83 -29.89
N VAL A 128 14.47 -6.59 -30.97
CA VAL A 128 15.47 -7.54 -31.50
C VAL A 128 16.19 -7.01 -32.75
N ALA A 129 15.74 -5.88 -33.32
CA ALA A 129 16.38 -5.19 -34.44
C ALA A 129 17.55 -4.31 -33.95
#